data_AF-A0A0J5K0T4-F1
#
_entry.id   AF-A0A0J5K0T4-F1
#
_cell.length_a   1.000
_cell.length_b   1.000
_cell.length_c   1.000
_cell.angle_alpha   90.00
_cell.angle_beta   90.00
_cell.angle_gamma   90.00
#
_symmetry.space_group_name_H-M   'P 1'
#
loop_
_entity.id
_entity.type
_entity.pdbx_description
1 polymer ?
#
loop_
_entity_poly.entity_id
_entity_poly.type
_entity_poly.pdbx_seq_one_letter_code
_entity_poly.pdbx_strand_id
1 'polypeptide(L)'
;VIIENKDALEVMRAHDAETTLHYIDPPYVPETRVQGNRYYNHEMTAEGHEQLLAVAETLQGMVMISGYDTELYNDMLASWSKVTKPSRISAGRGTKVRTECLWLNPAAQKKQER
;
A
#
# COMPACT_ATOMS: atom_id res chain seq x y z
N VAL A 1 -22.26 1.21 -4.66
CA VAL A 1 -21.10 0.44 -4.15
C VAL A 1 -21.15 -0.92 -4.78
N ILE A 2 -20.07 -1.36 -5.44
CA ILE A 2 -19.92 -2.71 -6.01
C ILE A 2 -18.90 -3.44 -5.14
N ILE A 3 -19.15 -4.71 -4.83
CA ILE A 3 -18.26 -5.54 -4.03
C ILE A 3 -17.90 -6.77 -4.87
N GLU A 4 -16.60 -7.01 -5.07
CA GLU A 4 -16.08 -8.12 -5.88
C GLU A 4 -15.12 -8.98 -5.05
N ASN A 5 -15.20 -10.31 -5.20
CA ASN A 5 -14.24 -11.26 -4.64
C ASN A 5 -13.42 -11.83 -5.81
N LYS A 6 -12.38 -11.10 -6.20
CA LYS A 6 -11.49 -11.41 -7.34
C LYS A 6 -10.05 -11.05 -6.99
N ASP A 7 -9.12 -11.43 -7.86
CA ASP A 7 -7.75 -10.99 -7.77
C ASP A 7 -7.68 -9.44 -7.81
N ALA A 8 -6.92 -8.86 -6.88
CA ALA A 8 -6.83 -7.41 -6.73
C ALA A 8 -6.25 -6.73 -7.98
N LEU A 9 -5.27 -7.38 -8.64
CA LEU A 9 -4.62 -6.83 -9.83
C LEU A 9 -5.58 -6.82 -11.02
N GLU A 10 -6.44 -7.84 -11.15
CA GLU A 10 -7.49 -7.86 -12.17
C GLU A 10 -8.51 -6.75 -11.97
N VAL A 11 -8.96 -6.54 -10.72
CA VAL A 11 -9.92 -5.47 -10.38
C VAL A 11 -9.30 -4.10 -10.63
N MET A 12 -8.05 -3.89 -10.21
CA MET A 12 -7.33 -2.64 -10.44
C MET A 12 -7.27 -2.29 -11.94
N ARG A 13 -6.91 -3.26 -12.79
CA ARG A 13 -6.85 -3.04 -14.25
C ARG A 13 -8.21 -2.82 -14.88
N ALA A 14 -9.23 -3.55 -14.44
CA ALA A 14 -10.58 -3.45 -15.01
C ALA A 14 -11.25 -2.09 -14.72
N HIS A 15 -10.89 -1.45 -13.62
CA HIS A 15 -11.42 -0.14 -13.22
C HIS A 15 -10.44 1.02 -13.44
N ASP A 16 -9.32 0.76 -14.12
CA ASP A 16 -8.32 1.80 -14.42
C ASP A 16 -8.85 2.81 -15.42
N ALA A 17 -8.79 4.08 -15.03
CA ALA A 17 -9.11 5.23 -15.86
C ALA A 17 -8.44 6.47 -15.25
N GLU A 18 -8.13 7.47 -16.06
CA GLU A 18 -7.51 8.73 -15.60
C GLU A 18 -8.32 9.45 -14.49
N THR A 19 -9.62 9.19 -14.41
CA THR A 19 -10.52 9.75 -13.40
C THR A 19 -10.67 8.88 -12.15
N THR A 20 -10.18 7.63 -12.19
CA THR A 20 -10.27 6.69 -11.06
C THR A 20 -9.15 6.95 -10.06
N LEU A 21 -9.48 6.88 -8.77
CA LEU A 21 -8.52 6.81 -7.68
C LEU A 21 -8.53 5.40 -7.07
N HIS A 22 -7.41 4.70 -7.17
CA HIS A 22 -7.17 3.42 -6.51
C HIS A 22 -6.56 3.68 -5.14
N TYR A 23 -7.29 3.35 -4.08
CA TYR A 23 -6.74 3.30 -2.72
C TYR A 23 -6.42 1.85 -2.35
N ILE A 24 -5.14 1.58 -2.08
CA ILE A 24 -4.60 0.24 -1.89
C ILE A 24 -4.04 0.12 -0.48
N ASP A 25 -4.64 -0.75 0.33
CA ASP A 25 -4.21 -1.05 1.70
C ASP A 25 -3.85 -2.54 1.81
N PRO A 26 -2.64 -2.95 1.36
CA PRO A 26 -2.24 -4.34 1.35
C PRO A 26 -1.93 -4.85 2.78
N PRO A 27 -2.02 -6.17 3.03
CA PRO A 27 -1.60 -6.74 4.30
C PRO A 27 -0.11 -6.42 4.56
N TYR A 28 0.21 -5.88 5.74
CA TYR A 28 1.56 -5.39 6.04
C TYR A 28 2.66 -6.46 5.99
N VAL A 29 3.84 -6.05 5.48
CA VAL A 29 5.06 -6.88 5.36
C VAL A 29 5.45 -7.51 6.72
N PRO A 30 5.86 -8.80 6.76
CA PRO A 30 6.04 -9.57 8.00
C PRO A 30 7.14 -9.10 8.96
N GLU A 31 8.04 -8.20 8.55
CA GLU A 31 9.16 -7.73 9.39
C GLU A 31 8.74 -6.94 10.63
N THR A 32 7.47 -6.57 10.72
CA THR A 32 6.93 -5.91 11.91
C THR A 32 6.29 -6.87 12.92
N ARG A 33 6.36 -8.19 12.72
CA ARG A 33 5.72 -9.18 13.59
C ARG A 33 6.72 -9.86 14.52
N VAL A 34 6.34 -9.97 15.79
CA VAL A 34 7.02 -10.82 16.78
C VAL A 34 6.95 -12.26 16.24
N GLN A 35 8.11 -12.95 16.16
CA GLN A 35 8.20 -14.35 15.79
C GLN A 35 7.10 -15.16 16.51
N GLY A 36 6.19 -15.79 15.75
CA GLY A 36 5.37 -16.89 16.28
C GLY A 36 3.85 -16.85 16.11
N ASN A 37 3.24 -15.85 15.45
CA ASN A 37 1.77 -15.80 15.34
C ASN A 37 1.26 -15.78 13.88
N ARG A 38 0.94 -16.97 13.37
CA ARG A 38 0.22 -17.25 12.12
C ARG A 38 -1.25 -16.82 12.25
N TYR A 39 -1.55 -15.54 12.13
CA TYR A 39 -2.93 -15.04 12.22
C TYR A 39 -3.65 -14.91 10.88
N TYR A 40 -2.96 -15.04 9.74
CA TYR A 40 -3.59 -15.02 8.41
C TYR A 40 -3.11 -16.21 7.58
N ASN A 41 -4.04 -17.01 7.05
CA ASN A 41 -3.73 -18.18 6.20
C ASN A 41 -3.26 -17.79 4.78
N HIS A 42 -3.40 -16.52 4.40
CA HIS A 42 -3.05 -15.97 3.08
C HIS A 42 -2.16 -14.73 3.26
N GLU A 43 -0.95 -14.92 3.80
CA GLU A 43 0.02 -13.83 3.89
C GLU A 43 0.55 -13.50 2.49
N MET A 44 0.57 -12.21 2.16
CA MET A 44 1.21 -11.73 0.93
C MET A 44 2.72 -11.81 1.11
N THR A 45 3.38 -12.55 0.23
CA THR A 45 4.84 -12.68 0.22
C THR A 45 5.48 -11.37 -0.26
N ALA A 46 6.79 -11.19 -0.03
CA ALA A 46 7.53 -10.05 -0.58
C ALA A 46 7.35 -9.93 -2.11
N GLU A 47 7.37 -11.07 -2.82
CA GLU A 47 7.08 -11.14 -4.26
C GLU A 47 5.66 -10.67 -4.61
N GLY A 48 4.67 -10.95 -3.76
CA GLY A 48 3.30 -10.45 -3.93
C GLY A 48 3.22 -8.92 -3.75
N HIS A 49 3.98 -8.36 -2.82
CA HIS A 49 4.14 -6.91 -2.70
C HIS A 49 4.81 -6.33 -3.94
N GLU A 50 5.91 -6.92 -4.42
CA GLU A 50 6.59 -6.48 -5.65
C GLU A 50 5.65 -6.46 -6.86
N GLN A 51 4.88 -7.53 -7.06
CA GLN A 51 3.90 -7.61 -8.14
C GLN A 51 2.81 -6.54 -8.01
N LEU A 52 2.29 -6.32 -6.81
CA LEU A 52 1.30 -5.27 -6.56
C LEU A 52 1.85 -3.89 -6.91
N LEU A 53 3.06 -3.56 -6.44
CA LEU A 53 3.71 -2.28 -6.70
C LEU A 53 3.99 -2.10 -8.19
N ALA A 54 4.51 -3.14 -8.86
CA ALA A 54 4.77 -3.11 -10.29
C ALA A 54 3.49 -2.87 -11.10
N VAL A 55 2.36 -3.50 -10.73
CA VAL A 55 1.08 -3.23 -11.39
C VAL A 55 0.59 -1.81 -11.10
N ALA A 56 0.70 -1.36 -9.85
CA ALA A 56 0.29 -0.01 -9.46
C ALA A 56 1.02 1.08 -10.25
N GLU A 57 2.30 0.88 -10.59
CA GLU A 57 3.08 1.79 -11.44
C GLU A 57 2.62 1.82 -12.90
N THR A 58 1.94 0.77 -13.38
CA THR A 58 1.44 0.71 -14.77
C THR A 58 0.07 1.33 -14.97
N LEU A 59 -0.63 1.70 -13.90
CA LEU A 59 -1.98 2.26 -13.98
C LEU A 59 -1.98 3.69 -14.52
N GLN A 60 -2.96 4.00 -15.36
CA GLN A 60 -3.17 5.36 -15.88
C GLN A 60 -3.84 6.28 -14.85
N GLY A 61 -4.65 5.70 -13.98
CA GLY A 61 -5.38 6.39 -12.93
C GLY A 61 -4.51 6.92 -11.78
N MET A 62 -5.18 7.57 -10.84
CA MET A 62 -4.55 8.01 -9.60
C MET A 62 -4.40 6.80 -8.67
N VAL A 63 -3.26 6.70 -7.99
CA VAL A 63 -3.00 5.59 -7.08
C VAL A 63 -2.46 6.12 -5.75
N MET A 64 -3.01 5.59 -4.67
CA MET A 64 -2.62 5.83 -3.30
C MET A 64 -2.41 4.50 -2.60
N ILE A 65 -1.23 4.31 -2.00
CA ILE A 65 -0.87 3.07 -1.31
C ILE A 65 -0.54 3.40 0.15
N SER A 66 -1.18 2.73 1.10
CA SER A 66 -0.81 2.78 2.52
C SER A 66 0.10 1.62 2.90
N GLY A 67 1.04 1.86 3.82
CA GLY A 67 1.97 0.84 4.29
C GLY A 67 2.91 1.35 5.38
N TYR A 68 3.84 0.49 5.81
CA TYR A 68 4.93 0.90 6.70
C TYR A 68 6.17 1.27 5.90
N ASP A 69 6.99 2.15 6.48
CA ASP A 69 8.30 2.49 5.93
C ASP A 69 9.18 1.24 5.86
N THR A 70 9.36 0.71 4.65
CA THR A 70 10.13 -0.51 4.35
C THR A 70 11.02 -0.23 3.15
N GLU A 71 12.18 -0.87 3.08
CA GLU A 71 13.15 -0.68 1.97
C GLU A 71 12.50 -1.00 0.63
N LEU A 72 11.77 -2.13 0.53
CA LEU A 72 11.05 -2.52 -0.69
C LEU A 72 10.14 -1.42 -1.25
N TYR A 73 9.32 -0.79 -0.40
CA TYR A 73 8.41 0.26 -0.83
C TYR A 73 9.16 1.54 -1.18
N ASN A 74 10.21 1.87 -0.43
CA ASN A 74 11.01 3.05 -0.71
C ASN A 74 11.77 2.94 -2.04
N ASP A 75 12.25 1.75 -2.39
CA ASP A 75 12.99 1.49 -3.62
C ASP A 75 12.05 1.48 -4.84
N MET A 76 10.95 0.73 -4.76
CA MET A 76 9.98 0.62 -5.86
C MET A 76 9.20 1.92 -6.07
N LEU A 77 8.81 2.61 -5.00
CA LEU A 77 8.01 3.84 -5.09
C LEU A 77 8.86 5.10 -4.93
N ALA A 78 10.16 5.04 -5.24
CA ALA A 78 11.08 6.17 -5.10
C ALA A 78 10.66 7.40 -5.93
N SER A 79 9.94 7.18 -7.04
CA SER A 79 9.43 8.24 -7.92
C SER A 79 8.11 8.85 -7.43
N TRP A 80 7.49 8.27 -6.40
CA TRP A 80 6.19 8.69 -5.86
C TRP A 80 6.37 9.64 -4.67
N SER A 81 5.33 10.40 -4.35
CA SER A 81 5.34 11.21 -3.12
C SER A 81 5.12 10.34 -1.91
N LYS A 82 6.01 10.41 -0.92
CA LYS A 82 5.82 9.77 0.37
C LYS A 82 5.38 10.78 1.42
N VAL A 83 4.20 10.58 1.99
CA VAL A 83 3.72 11.29 3.18
C VAL A 83 3.84 10.37 4.39
N THR A 84 4.52 10.82 5.43
CA THR A 84 4.71 10.01 6.66
C THR A 84 3.88 10.59 7.80
N LYS A 85 3.28 9.70 8.59
CA LYS A 85 2.52 10.06 9.78
C LYS A 85 2.94 9.18 10.96
N PRO A 86 3.40 9.77 12.07
CA PRO A 86 3.69 9.00 13.27
C PRO A 86 2.37 8.48 13.86
N SER A 87 2.25 7.17 13.98
CA SER A 87 1.08 6.48 14.49
C SER A 87 1.43 5.75 15.78
N ARG A 88 0.65 6.02 16.84
CA ARG A 88 0.81 5.35 18.14
C ARG A 88 0.01 4.06 18.10
N ILE A 89 0.68 2.92 18.00
CA ILE A 89 0.03 1.62 18.14
C ILE A 89 0.05 1.17 19.60
N SER A 90 -1.09 0.65 20.05
CA SER A 90 -1.21 0.00 21.35
C SER A 90 -0.52 -1.37 21.27
N ALA A 91 0.74 -1.45 21.67
CA ALA A 91 1.37 -2.72 21.98
C ALA A 91 1.18 -2.97 23.48
N GLY A 92 0.63 -4.12 23.86
CA GLY A 92 0.13 -4.43 25.21
C GLY A 92 1.11 -4.29 26.39
N ARG A 93 2.35 -3.83 26.19
CA ARG A 93 3.35 -3.48 27.23
C ARG A 93 4.17 -2.20 26.94
N GLY A 94 3.73 -1.34 26.03
CA GLY A 94 4.39 -0.06 25.75
C GLY A 94 3.84 0.62 24.49
N THR A 95 3.76 1.95 24.48
CA THR A 95 3.44 2.68 23.24
C THR A 95 4.60 2.47 22.26
N LYS A 96 4.42 1.62 21.25
CA LYS A 96 5.36 1.57 20.11
C LYS A 96 4.88 2.61 19.10
N VAL A 97 5.76 3.52 18.70
CA VAL A 97 5.47 4.43 17.59
C VAL A 97 5.84 3.66 16.32
N ARG A 98 4.89 3.55 15.38
CA ARG A 98 5.19 3.15 13.99
C ARG A 98 4.94 4.32 13.09
N THR A 99 5.81 4.48 12.10
CA THR A 99 5.62 5.47 11.04
C THR A 99 4.77 4.82 9.96
N GLU A 100 3.54 5.30 9.81
CA GLU A 100 2.70 4.97 8.66
C GLU A 100 3.11 5.85 7.49
N CYS A 101 3.17 5.26 6.31
CA CYS A 101 3.56 5.90 5.07
C CYS A 101 2.41 5.78 4.07
N LEU A 102 2.20 6.86 3.34
CA LEU A 102 1.25 6.95 2.25
C LEU A 102 2.01 7.38 1.00
N TRP A 103 1.97 6.55 -0.03
CA TRP A 103 2.60 6.85 -1.33
C TRP A 103 1.54 7.31 -2.32
N LEU A 104 1.80 8.41 -3.03
CA LEU A 104 0.93 8.96 -4.05
C LEU A 104 1.66 9.01 -5.39
N ASN A 105 1.04 8.46 -6.43
CA ASN A 105 1.60 8.53 -7.78
C ASN A 105 1.54 9.96 -8.35
N PRO A 106 2.31 10.28 -9.40
CA PRO A 106 2.33 11.62 -9.98
C PRO A 106 0.96 12.13 -10.45
N ALA A 107 0.07 11.25 -10.89
CA ALA A 107 -1.30 11.61 -11.27
C ALA A 107 -2.12 12.09 -10.06
N ALA A 108 -2.03 11.39 -8.93
CA ALA A 108 -2.68 11.76 -7.68
C ALA A 108 -2.14 13.10 -7.13
N GLN A 109 -0.82 13.33 -7.22
CA GLN A 109 -0.19 14.58 -6.79
C GLN A 109 -0.74 15.79 -7.55
N LYS A 110 -0.77 15.73 -8.90
CA LYS A 110 -1.26 16.84 -9.74
C LYS A 110 -2.71 17.23 -9.45
N LYS A 111 -3.53 16.27 -9.02
CA LYS A 111 -4.93 16.47 -8.66
C LYS A 111 -5.11 17.07 -7.27
N GLN A 112 -4.16 16.88 -6.36
CA GLN A 112 -4.18 17.47 -5.01
C GLN A 112 -3.88 18.98 -5.04
N GLU A 113 -3.15 19.45 -6.05
CA GLU A 113 -2.75 20.85 -6.21
C GLU A 113 -3.81 21.73 -6.92
N ARG A 114 -4.94 21.16 -7.33
CA ARG A 114 -6.07 21.87 -7.97
C ARG A 114 -7.21 22.11 -7.00
#